data_AF-A0A420W7Z1-F1
#
_entry.id   AF-A0A420W7Z1-F1
#
_cell.length_a   1.000
_cell.length_b   1.000
_cell.length_c   1.000
_cell.angle_alpha   90.00
_cell.angle_beta   90.00
_cell.angle_gamma   90.00
#
_symmetry.space_group_name_H-M   'P 1'
#
loop_
_entity.id
_entity.type
_entity.pdbx_description
1 polymer ?
#
loop_
_entity_poly.entity_id
_entity_poly.type
_entity_poly.pdbx_seq_one_letter_code
_entity_poly.pdbx_strand_id
1 'polypeptide(L)' 'MARGRKAGKRANKVVRLSIPKKLYYILYGVAGNNEQKLNRLIRLIIEEKLNSSTVAELSQLLESQKREKEEQTEEKE' A
#
# COMPACT_ATOMS: atom_id res chain seq x y z
N MET A 1 -6.32 -23.91 34.83
CA MET A 1 -7.26 -23.04 34.10
C MET A 1 -6.57 -22.45 32.89
N ALA A 2 -6.83 -22.99 31.69
CA ALA A 2 -6.32 -22.43 30.46
C ALA A 2 -7.05 -21.10 30.17
N ARG A 3 -6.33 -19.98 30.26
CA ARG A 3 -6.87 -18.66 29.89
C ARG A 3 -7.21 -18.68 28.41
N GLY A 4 -8.50 -18.77 28.10
CA GLY A 4 -9.03 -18.77 26.75
C GLY A 4 -8.52 -17.56 25.97
N ARG A 5 -7.77 -17.82 24.89
CA ARG A 5 -7.50 -16.81 23.87
C ARG A 5 -8.83 -16.54 23.17
N LYS A 6 -9.41 -15.35 23.39
CA LYS A 6 -10.61 -14.90 22.68
C LYS A 6 -10.35 -14.94 21.17
N ALA A 7 -10.94 -15.93 20.49
CA ALA A 7 -11.07 -15.95 19.04
C ALA A 7 -11.92 -14.73 18.64
N GLY A 8 -11.31 -13.68 18.11
CA GLY A 8 -12.04 -12.47 17.69
C GLY A 8 -11.25 -11.16 17.81
N LYS A 9 -10.23 -11.07 18.65
CA LYS A 9 -9.27 -9.96 18.52
C LYS A 9 -8.35 -10.28 17.35
N ARG A 10 -8.59 -9.65 16.19
CA ARG A 10 -7.54 -9.45 15.18
C ARG A 10 -6.40 -8.74 15.90
N ALA A 11 -5.46 -9.50 16.46
CA ALA A 11 -4.24 -8.93 16.99
C ALA A 11 -3.62 -8.16 15.82
N ASN A 12 -3.19 -6.92 16.07
CA ASN A 12 -2.46 -6.15 15.07
C ASN A 12 -1.35 -7.05 14.55
N LYS A 13 -1.43 -7.43 13.26
CA LYS A 13 -0.46 -8.34 12.66
C LYS A 13 0.87 -7.59 12.66
N VAL A 14 1.80 -8.04 13.49
CA VAL A 14 3.15 -7.48 13.52
C VAL A 14 3.87 -7.98 12.28
N VAL A 15 4.26 -7.05 11.41
CA VAL A 15 5.02 -7.34 10.20
C VAL A 15 6.47 -6.90 10.43
N ARG A 16 7.41 -7.80 10.17
CA ARG A 16 8.85 -7.46 10.16
C ARG A 16 9.22 -7.10 8.73
N LEU A 17 9.82 -5.93 8.56
CA LEU A 17 10.26 -5.42 7.27
C LEU A 17 11.78 -5.35 7.26
N SER A 18 12.38 -5.79 6.16
CA SER A 18 13.81 -5.61 5.89
C SER A 18 13.96 -4.48 4.89
N ILE A 19 14.70 -3.44 5.26
CA ILE A 19 14.97 -2.30 4.39
C ILE A 19 16.47 -2.00 4.33
N PRO A 20 16.97 -1.40 3.23
CA PRO A 20 18.37 -1.00 3.14
C PRO A 20 18.78 -0.08 4.29
N LYS A 21 19.99 -0.28 4.84
CA LYS A 21 20.52 0.50 5.97
C LYS A 21 20.45 2.00 5.72
N LYS A 22 20.82 2.44 4.52
CA LYS A 22 20.75 3.85 4.11
C LYS A 22 19.32 4.40 4.18
N LEU A 23 18.35 3.64 3.68
CA LEU A 23 16.93 4.02 3.69
C LEU A 23 16.39 4.12 5.11
N TYR A 24 16.77 3.16 5.97
CA TYR A 24 16.41 3.20 7.39
C TYR A 24 16.85 4.51 8.05
N TYR A 25 18.13 4.90 7.91
CA TYR A 25 18.62 6.13 8.55
C TYR A 25 18.00 7.41 7.98
N ILE A 26 17.68 7.44 6.69
CA ILE A 26 16.96 8.57 6.09
C ILE A 26 15.58 8.68 6.74
N LEU A 27 14.79 7.60 6.75
CA LEU A 27 13.45 7.60 7.33
C LEU A 27 13.48 7.88 8.84
N TYR A 28 14.49 7.37 9.54
CA TYR A 28 14.68 7.59 10.97
C TYR A 28 15.02 9.06 11.28
N GLY A 29 15.87 9.70 10.46
CA GLY A 29 16.15 11.13 10.55
C GLY A 29 14.91 11.98 10.29
N VAL A 30 14.13 11.64 9.26
CA VAL A 30 12.83 12.29 8.96
C VAL A 30 11.85 12.13 10.13
N ALA A 31 11.86 10.98 10.80
CA ALA A 31 11.05 10.73 11.99
C ALA A 31 11.57 11.43 13.27
N GLY A 32 12.63 12.25 13.18
CA GLY A 32 13.23 12.94 14.31
C GLY A 32 13.90 11.98 15.30
N ASN A 33 14.56 10.93 14.80
CA ASN A 33 15.21 9.88 15.58
C ASN A 33 14.27 9.18 16.58
N ASN A 34 12.99 9.04 16.23
CA ASN A 34 11.98 8.41 17.07
C ASN A 34 11.38 7.18 16.37
N GLU A 35 11.57 5.99 16.94
CA GLU A 35 11.10 4.73 16.37
C GLU A 35 9.57 4.64 16.24
N GLN A 36 8.81 5.23 17.18
CA GLN A 36 7.35 5.22 17.11
C GLN A 36 6.86 6.06 15.92
N LYS A 37 7.49 7.21 15.69
CA LYS A 37 7.20 8.07 14.53
C LYS A 37 7.62 7.40 13.22
N LEU A 38 8.75 6.69 13.21
CA LEU A 38 9.20 5.89 12.06
C LEU A 38 8.16 4.83 11.68
N ASN A 39 7.68 4.06 12.64
CA ASN A 39 6.66 3.03 12.37
C ASN A 39 5.36 3.62 11.82
N ARG A 40 4.93 4.78 12.35
CA ARG A 40 3.77 5.50 11.82
C ARG A 40 4.01 6.01 10.40
N LEU A 41 5.20 6.56 10.12
CA LEU A 41 5.59 7.05 8.81
C LEU A 41 5.58 5.92 7.77
N ILE A 42 6.22 4.79 8.07
CA ILE A 42 6.25 3.62 7.18
C ILE A 42 4.82 3.14 6.88
N ARG A 43 3.97 3.10 7.90
CA ARG A 43 2.56 2.73 7.72
C ARG A 43 1.82 3.69 6.77
N LEU A 44 1.98 4.99 6.97
CA LEU A 44 1.36 6.00 6.11
C LEU A 44 1.84 5.90 4.65
N ILE A 45 3.14 5.70 4.43
CA ILE A 45 3.70 5.51 3.08
C ILE A 45 3.07 4.30 2.38
N ILE A 46 2.91 3.18 3.11
CA ILE A 46 2.29 1.97 2.55
C ILE A 46 0.81 2.21 2.25
N GLU A 47 0.07 2.84 3.17
CA GLU A 47 -1.35 3.16 3.00
C GLU A 47 -1.55 4.11 1.79
N GLU A 48 -0.72 5.15 1.68
CA GLU A 48 -0.76 6.09 0.55
C GLU A 48 -0.44 5.39 -0.77
N LYS A 49 0.59 4.53 -0.80
CA LYS A 49 0.93 3.78 -2.01
C LYS A 49 -0.21 2.86 -2.44
N LEU A 50 -0.82 2.12 -1.51
CA LEU A 50 -1.98 1.28 -1.83
C LEU A 50 -3.15 2.10 -2.38
N ASN A 51 -3.42 3.27 -1.83
CA ASN A 51 -4.48 4.17 -2.33
C ASN A 51 -4.17 4.73 -3.73
N SER A 52 -2.89 5.00 -4.03
CA SER A 52 -2.49 5.52 -5.34
C SER A 52 -2.41 4.44 -6.42
N SER A 53 -1.98 3.22 -6.05
CA SER A 53 -1.84 2.08 -6.96
C SER A 53 -3.20 1.59 -7.46
N THR A 54 -4.23 1.57 -6.62
CA THR A 54 -5.60 1.25 -7.07
C THR A 54 -6.11 2.25 -8.09
N VAL A 55 -5.78 3.54 -7.97
CA VAL A 55 -6.15 4.54 -8.98
C VAL A 55 -5.42 4.28 -10.30
N ALA A 56 -4.12 3.98 -10.28
CA ALA A 56 -3.36 3.68 -11.50
C ALA A 56 -3.87 2.41 -12.20
N GLU A 57 -4.19 1.35 -11.43
CA GLU A 57 -4.79 0.12 -11.93
C GLU A 57 -6.21 0.37 -12.49
N LEU A 58 -7.03 1.18 -11.82
CA LEU A 58 -8.35 1.60 -12.31
C LEU A 58 -8.25 2.47 -13.58
N SER A 59 -7.26 3.36 -13.66
CA SER A 59 -6.97 4.15 -14.87
C SER A 59 -6.60 3.26 -16.04
N GLN A 60 -5.78 2.23 -15.84
CA GLN A 60 -5.44 1.25 -16.87
C GLN A 60 -6.69 0.46 -17.34
N LEU A 61 -7.58 0.07 -16.42
CA LEU A 61 -8.84 -0.58 -16.78
C LEU A 61 -9.77 0.33 -17.60
N LEU A 62 -9.88 1.61 -17.22
CA LEU A 62 -10.69 2.59 -17.96
C LEU A 62 -10.10 2.92 -19.34
N GLU A 63 -8.77 2.98 -19.47
CA GLU A 63 -8.10 3.17 -20.76
C GLU A 63 -8.25 1.96 -21.68
N SER A 64 -8.20 0.73 -21.14
CA SER A 64 -8.43 -0.49 -21.92
C SER A 64 -9.84 -0.54 -22.52
N GLN A 65 -10.87 -0.14 -21.76
CA GLN A 65 -12.24 -0.02 -22.29
C GLN A 65 -12.41 1.08 -23.34
N LYS A 66 -11.57 2.12 -23.32
CA LYS A 66 -11.63 3.20 -24.31
C LYS A 66 -11.09 2.74 -25.66
N ARG A 67 -9.97 2.00 -25.65
CA ARG A 67 -9.38 1.41 -26.86
C ARG A 67 -10.29 0.35 -27.50
N GLU A 68 -10.91 -0.51 -26.68
CA GLU A 68 -11.89 -1.50 -27.18
C GLU A 68 -13.13 -0.86 -27.83
N LYS A 69 -13.53 0.34 -27.37
CA LYS A 69 -14.64 1.09 -27.98
C LYS A 69 -14.24 1.81 -29.27
N GLU A 70 -13.02 2.33 -29.35
CA GLU A 70 -12.49 3.01 -30.54
C GLU A 70 -12.24 2.01 -31.69
N GLU A 71 -11.69 0.83 -31.39
CA GLU A 71 -11.49 -0.25 -32.38
C GLU A 71 -12.81 -0.79 -32.95
N GLN A 72 -13.89 -0.88 -32.14
CA GLN A 72 -15.21 -1.31 -32.64
C GLN A 72 -15.93 -0.28 -33.51
N THR A 73 -15.56 1.00 -33.41
CA THR A 73 -16.08 2.05 -34.29
C THR A 73 -15.32 2.14 -35.61
N GLU A 74 -14.03 1.81 -35.64
CA GLU A 74 -13.22 1.82 -36.87
C GLU A 74 -13.44 0.57 -37.75
N GLU A 75 -13.79 -0.59 -37.18
CA GLU A 75 -14.08 -1.81 -37.97
C GLU A 75 -15.47 -1.83 -38.64
N LYS A 76 -16.31 -0.81 -38.42
CA LYS A 76 -17.67 -0.73 -38.96
C LYS A 76 -17.90 0.34 -40.04
N GLU A 77 -16.86 1.09 -40.42
CA GLU A 77 -16.89 2.01 -41.59
C GLU A 77 -16.26 1.38 -42.84
#